data_AF-A0A6L8G0N7-F1
#
_entry.id   AF-A0A6L8G0N7-F1
#
_cell.length_a   1.000
_cell.length_b   1.000
_cell.length_c   1.000
_cell.angle_alpha   90.00
_cell.angle_beta   90.00
_cell.angle_gamma   90.00
#
_symmetry.space_group_name_H-M   'P 1'
#
loop_
_entity.id
_entity.type
_entity.pdbx_description
1 polymer ?
#
loop_
_entity_poly.entity_id
_entity_poly.type
_entity_poly.pdbx_seq_one_letter_code
_entity_poly.pdbx_strand_id
1 'polypeptide(L)'
;MVLMEVKGVLRSKSLSLYPEVVLKEVEGNYYLRIVIGRFEAAAISTAHSKRQPARPISYDLAHQILAHVDARVVRVEITDFNSREKTYYAEIHLVDDEGKIHTFDARPS
;
A
#
# COMPACT_ATOMS: atom_id res chain seq x y z
N MET A 1 -11.87 -10.32 -6.89
CA MET A 1 -11.13 -9.22 -6.26
C MET A 1 -12.14 -8.13 -5.92
N VAL A 2 -11.96 -7.45 -4.79
CA VAL A 2 -12.83 -6.34 -4.37
C VAL A 2 -12.03 -5.06 -4.48
N LEU A 3 -12.58 -4.04 -5.17
CA LEU A 3 -11.89 -2.76 -5.32
C LEU A 3 -11.96 -1.98 -4.01
N MET A 4 -10.79 -1.60 -3.52
CA MET A 4 -10.61 -0.93 -2.25
C MET A 4 -9.93 0.42 -2.44
N GLU A 5 -10.33 1.41 -1.65
CA GLU A 5 -9.68 2.72 -1.58
C GLU A 5 -9.10 2.96 -0.17
N VAL A 6 -7.95 3.64 -0.12
CA VAL A 6 -7.35 4.05 1.16
C VAL A 6 -8.15 5.20 1.74
N LYS A 7 -8.79 5.00 2.90
CA LYS A 7 -9.49 6.05 3.64
C LYS A 7 -8.59 6.82 4.60
N GLY A 8 -7.42 6.28 4.91
CA GLY A 8 -6.40 6.96 5.69
C GLY A 8 -5.74 6.02 6.69
N VAL A 9 -4.97 6.63 7.60
CA VAL A 9 -4.24 5.94 8.66
C VAL A 9 -4.79 6.37 10.00
N LEU A 10 -5.16 5.39 10.83
CA LEU A 10 -5.62 5.60 12.18
C LEU A 10 -4.51 5.26 13.18
N ARG A 11 -4.41 6.07 14.22
CA ARG A 11 -3.67 5.67 15.43
C ARG A 11 -4.50 4.61 16.16
N SER A 12 -3.85 3.54 16.59
CA SER A 12 -4.50 2.52 17.42
C SER A 12 -5.13 3.19 18.66
N LYS A 13 -6.38 2.81 18.95
CA LYS A 13 -7.09 3.20 20.18
C LYS A 13 -6.68 2.35 21.40
N SER A 14 -6.08 1.18 21.16
CA SER A 14 -5.52 0.30 22.18
C SER A 14 -4.05 0.64 22.46
N LEU A 15 -3.45 0.13 23.54
CA LEU A 15 -2.03 0.23 23.88
C LEU A 15 -1.06 -0.24 22.76
N SER A 16 -1.56 -0.78 21.64
CA SER A 16 -0.75 -1.06 20.46
C SER A 16 -0.07 0.20 19.97
N LEU A 17 1.27 0.15 19.94
CA LEU A 17 2.13 1.22 19.44
C LEU A 17 2.08 1.36 17.92
N TYR A 18 1.36 0.49 17.21
CA TYR A 18 1.33 0.39 15.76
C TYR A 18 0.05 1.00 15.15
N PRO A 19 0.18 1.84 14.11
CA PRO A 19 -0.96 2.40 13.37
C PRO A 19 -1.66 1.36 12.48
N GLU A 20 -2.86 1.71 12.03
CA GLU A 20 -3.65 0.91 11.09
C GLU A 20 -3.90 1.72 9.81
N VAL A 21 -3.69 1.12 8.64
CA VAL A 21 -4.26 1.64 7.38
C VAL A 21 -5.68 1.10 7.22
N VAL A 22 -6.59 2.00 6.84
CA VAL A 22 -8.00 1.67 6.63
C VAL A 22 -8.31 1.71 5.15
N LEU A 23 -8.73 0.55 4.64
CA LEU A 23 -9.24 0.39 3.28
C LEU A 23 -10.77 0.30 3.34
N LYS A 24 -11.45 0.95 2.41
CA LYS A 24 -12.91 0.84 2.24
C LYS A 24 -13.21 0.27 0.86
N GLU A 25 -14.14 -0.65 0.79
CA GLU A 25 -14.71 -1.09 -0.47
C GLU A 25 -15.37 0.08 -1.21
N VAL A 26 -15.10 0.18 -2.52
CA VAL A 26 -15.60 1.29 -3.34
C VAL A 26 -17.12 1.21 -3.55
N GLU A 27 -17.63 0.02 -3.86
CA GLU A 27 -19.05 -0.18 -4.19
C GLU A 27 -19.89 -0.69 -3.00
N GLY A 28 -19.29 -0.80 -1.82
CA GLY A 28 -19.91 -1.40 -0.66
C GLY A 28 -19.61 -0.68 0.65
N ASN A 29 -19.90 -1.37 1.74
CA ASN A 29 -19.81 -0.83 3.10
C ASN A 29 -18.77 -1.55 3.96
N TYR A 30 -18.00 -2.47 3.36
CA TYR A 30 -16.96 -3.19 4.08
C TYR A 30 -15.69 -2.35 4.23
N TYR A 31 -15.05 -2.54 5.39
CA TYR A 31 -13.78 -1.92 5.74
C TYR A 31 -12.78 -3.01 6.09
N LEU A 32 -11.57 -2.88 5.55
CA LEU A 32 -10.43 -3.70 5.92
C LEU A 32 -9.42 -2.84 6.67
N ARG A 33 -8.93 -3.35 7.81
CA ARG A 33 -7.94 -2.66 8.65
C ARG A 33 -6.69 -3.51 8.73
N ILE A 34 -5.55 -2.92 8.40
CA ILE A 34 -4.26 -3.62 8.40
C ILE A 34 -3.32 -2.85 9.31
N VAL A 35 -2.78 -3.54 10.31
CA VAL A 35 -1.75 -2.98 11.20
C VAL A 35 -0.46 -2.86 10.41
N ILE A 36 0.13 -1.67 10.44
CA ILE A 36 1.38 -1.36 9.73
C ILE A 36 2.36 -0.67 10.68
N GLY A 37 3.63 -0.62 10.30
CA GLY A 37 4.66 0.10 11.02
C GLY A 37 4.48 1.62 10.93
N ARG A 38 5.12 2.32 11.87
CA ARG A 38 5.01 3.79 11.98
C ARG A 38 5.58 4.53 10.78
N PHE A 39 6.64 3.99 10.17
CA PHE A 39 7.29 4.62 9.01
C PHE A 39 6.45 4.48 7.75
N GLU A 40 5.87 3.29 7.50
CA GLU A 40 4.95 3.08 6.38
C GLU A 40 3.70 3.96 6.54
N ALA A 41 3.13 3.98 7.75
CA ALA A 41 2.01 4.86 8.09
C ALA A 41 2.30 6.34 7.84
N ALA A 42 3.50 6.82 8.17
CA ALA A 42 3.91 8.20 7.91
C ALA A 42 3.98 8.49 6.40
N ALA A 43 4.53 7.56 5.61
CA ALA A 43 4.59 7.68 4.16
C ALA A 43 3.19 7.71 3.54
N ILE A 44 2.32 6.74 3.88
CA ILE A 44 0.93 6.69 3.42
C ILE A 44 0.17 7.96 3.82
N SER A 45 0.30 8.43 5.07
CA SER A 45 -0.38 9.64 5.54
C SER A 45 0.05 10.88 4.77
N THR A 46 1.35 10.99 4.47
CA THR A 46 1.93 12.10 3.71
C THR A 46 1.40 12.11 2.28
N ALA A 47 1.43 10.96 1.61
CA ALA A 47 0.91 10.78 0.26
C ALA A 47 -0.61 11.02 0.19
N HIS A 48 -1.39 10.46 1.12
CA HIS A 48 -2.83 10.64 1.20
C HIS A 48 -3.24 12.10 1.45
N SER A 49 -2.44 12.84 2.22
CA SER A 49 -2.63 14.28 2.43
C SER A 49 -2.14 15.13 1.26
N LYS A 50 -1.67 14.52 0.17
CA LYS A 50 -1.09 15.18 -1.02
C LYS A 50 0.05 16.14 -0.67
N ARG A 51 0.79 15.86 0.40
CA ARG A 51 1.96 16.63 0.81
C ARG A 51 3.19 16.01 0.17
N GLN A 52 4.06 16.83 -0.39
CA GLN A 52 5.35 16.38 -0.89
C GLN A 52 6.45 16.72 0.12
N PRO A 53 7.31 15.76 0.50
CA PRO A 53 8.47 16.03 1.32
C PRO A 53 9.50 16.89 0.56
N ALA A 54 10.37 17.59 1.29
CA ALA A 54 11.41 18.44 0.69
C ALA A 54 12.43 17.66 -0.16
N ARG A 55 12.59 16.35 0.12
CA ARG A 55 13.41 15.41 -0.63
C ARG A 55 12.61 14.10 -0.82
N PRO A 56 12.79 13.40 -1.96
CA PRO A 56 12.12 12.12 -2.19
C PRO A 56 12.42 11.11 -1.08
N ILE A 57 11.39 10.46 -0.54
CA ILE A 57 11.55 9.32 0.37
C ILE A 57 11.65 8.01 -0.43
N SER A 58 11.84 6.87 0.25
CA SER A 58 12.05 5.57 -0.40
C SER A 58 10.96 5.21 -1.42
N TYR A 59 9.70 5.52 -1.12
CA TYR A 59 8.57 5.25 -2.02
C TYR A 59 8.56 6.18 -3.25
N ASP A 60 8.92 7.46 -3.06
CA ASP A 60 9.07 8.39 -4.17
C ASP A 60 10.22 7.97 -5.08
N LEU A 61 11.34 7.54 -4.50
CA LEU A 61 12.49 7.03 -5.25
C LEU A 61 12.13 5.76 -6.03
N ALA A 62 11.41 4.81 -5.41
CA ALA A 62 10.95 3.60 -6.10
C ALA A 62 10.05 3.95 -7.30
N HIS A 63 9.09 4.85 -7.10
CA HIS A 63 8.23 5.34 -8.19
C HIS A 63 9.05 6.03 -9.30
N GLN A 64 10.03 6.85 -8.94
CA GLN A 64 10.92 7.49 -9.91
C GLN A 64 11.74 6.46 -10.69
N ILE A 65 12.31 5.45 -10.05
CA ILE A 65 13.08 4.40 -10.73
C ILE A 65 12.19 3.71 -11.76
N LEU A 66 10.98 3.28 -11.38
CA LEU A 66 10.03 2.64 -12.29
C LEU A 66 9.71 3.53 -13.49
N ALA A 67 9.43 4.81 -13.24
CA ALA A 67 9.13 5.77 -14.30
C ALA A 67 10.30 6.00 -15.28
N HIS A 68 11.56 5.85 -14.85
CA HIS A 68 12.74 6.04 -15.71
C HIS A 68 13.13 4.77 -16.48
N VAL A 69 12.56 3.61 -16.14
CA VAL A 69 12.76 2.35 -16.86
C VAL A 69 11.50 1.94 -17.61
N ASP A 70 10.60 2.90 -17.85
CA ASP A 70 9.34 2.72 -18.58
C ASP A 70 8.43 1.61 -18.01
N ALA A 71 8.54 1.35 -16.71
CA ALA A 71 7.69 0.42 -15.99
C ALA A 71 6.62 1.17 -15.17
N ARG A 72 5.39 0.63 -15.15
CA ARG A 72 4.28 1.23 -14.38
C ARG A 72 3.55 0.21 -13.52
N VAL A 73 3.16 0.62 -12.31
CA VAL A 73 2.27 -0.17 -11.46
C VAL A 73 0.88 -0.19 -12.10
N VAL A 74 0.34 -1.38 -12.37
CA VAL A 74 -1.00 -1.55 -12.95
C VAL A 74 -2.05 -1.86 -11.89
N ARG A 75 -1.68 -2.65 -10.88
CA ARG A 75 -2.52 -2.95 -9.72
C ARG A 75 -1.68 -3.43 -8.55
N VAL A 76 -2.23 -3.24 -7.36
CA VAL A 76 -1.71 -3.80 -6.10
C VAL A 76 -2.84 -4.61 -5.49
N GLU A 77 -2.54 -5.83 -5.06
CA GLU A 77 -3.54 -6.73 -4.49
C GLU A 77 -3.09 -7.30 -3.17
N ILE A 78 -4.02 -7.37 -2.21
CA ILE A 78 -3.84 -8.17 -1.01
C ILE A 78 -4.40 -9.55 -1.34
N THR A 79 -3.52 -10.54 -1.40
CA THR A 79 -3.81 -11.85 -1.99
C THR A 79 -4.17 -12.90 -0.95
N ASP A 80 -3.62 -12.79 0.27
CA ASP A 80 -3.86 -13.78 1.33
C ASP A 80 -3.76 -13.17 2.74
N PHE A 81 -4.30 -13.89 3.72
CA PHE A 81 -4.17 -13.60 5.13
C PHE A 81 -3.91 -14.89 5.93
N ASN A 82 -2.71 -14.99 6.49
CA ASN A 82 -2.39 -16.04 7.46
C ASN A 82 -3.00 -15.68 8.82
N SER A 83 -4.11 -16.34 9.16
CA SER A 83 -4.83 -16.10 10.43
C SER A 83 -4.07 -16.46 11.70
N ARG A 84 -3.08 -17.38 11.62
CA ARG A 84 -2.25 -17.77 12.77
C ARG A 84 -1.20 -16.71 13.08
N GLU A 85 -0.50 -16.26 12.05
CA GLU A 85 0.55 -15.24 12.15
C GLU A 85 -0.01 -13.81 12.16
N LYS A 86 -1.28 -13.66 11.75
CA LYS A 86 -1.95 -12.37 11.54
C LYS A 86 -1.23 -11.52 10.50
N THR A 87 -0.76 -12.17 9.43
CA THR A 87 0.04 -11.55 8.36
C THR A 87 -0.75 -11.53 7.07
N TYR A 88 -0.86 -10.36 6.46
CA TYR A 88 -1.39 -10.19 5.12
C TYR A 88 -0.26 -10.25 4.10
N TYR A 89 -0.53 -10.86 2.95
CA TYR A 89 0.36 -10.92 1.80
C TYR A 89 -0.20 -10.06 0.67
N ALA A 90 0.68 -9.45 -0.10
CA ALA A 90 0.28 -8.61 -1.21
C ALA A 90 1.19 -8.83 -2.42
N GLU A 91 0.68 -8.47 -3.59
CA GLU A 91 1.42 -8.47 -4.84
C GLU A 91 1.33 -7.09 -5.49
N ILE A 92 2.45 -6.64 -6.06
CA ILE A 92 2.51 -5.49 -6.95
C ILE A 92 2.67 -6.03 -8.37
N HIS A 93 1.75 -5.64 -9.25
CA HIS A 93 1.82 -5.98 -10.66
C HIS A 93 2.32 -4.77 -11.42
N LEU A 94 3.46 -4.93 -12.09
CA LEU A 94 4.04 -3.95 -12.99
C LEU A 94 3.82 -4.38 -14.43
N VAL A 95 3.71 -3.42 -15.33
CA VAL A 95 3.85 -3.65 -16.77
C VAL A 95 5.08 -2.88 -17.26
N ASP A 96 5.90 -3.53 -18.06
CA ASP A 96 7.04 -2.90 -18.75
C ASP A 96 6.62 -2.25 -20.08
N ASP A 97 7.59 -1.70 -20.80
CA ASP A 97 7.43 -1.04 -22.09
C ASP A 97 7.02 -2.01 -23.22
N GLU A 98 7.37 -3.29 -23.09
CA GLU A 98 6.93 -4.37 -23.98
C GLU A 98 5.50 -4.87 -23.69
N GLY A 99 4.87 -4.37 -22.63
CA GLY A 99 3.52 -4.78 -22.22
C GLY A 99 3.47 -6.07 -21.40
N LYS A 100 4.63 -6.62 -20.99
CA LYS A 100 4.71 -7.82 -20.17
C LYS A 100 4.41 -7.48 -18.70
N ILE A 101 3.62 -8.33 -18.07
CA ILE A 101 3.28 -8.22 -16.64
C ILE A 101 4.33 -8.93 -15.79
N HIS A 102 4.87 -8.20 -14.81
CA HIS A 102 5.75 -8.72 -13.77
C HIS A 102 5.05 -8.63 -12.42
N THR A 103 5.10 -9.71 -11.65
CA THR A 103 4.48 -9.80 -10.33
C THR A 103 5.57 -9.85 -9.27
N PHE A 104 5.43 -9.02 -8.24
CA PHE A 104 6.36 -8.94 -7.12
C PHE A 104 5.62 -9.18 -5.82
N ASP A 105 6.17 -10.06 -4.97
CA ASP A 105 5.74 -10.19 -3.58
C ASP A 105 5.99 -8.89 -2.82
N ALA A 106 5.03 -8.49 -2.00
CA ALA A 106 5.03 -7.24 -1.28
C ALA A 106 4.29 -7.37 0.05
N ARG A 107 4.62 -6.47 0.98
CA ARG A 107 3.76 -6.21 2.13
C ARG A 107 2.60 -5.31 1.69
N PRO A 108 1.44 -5.35 2.37
CA PRO A 108 0.33 -4.43 2.08
C PRO A 108 0.61 -2.94 2.38
N SER A 109 1.74 -2.62 2.98
CA SER A 109 2.09 -1.31 3.59
C SER A 109 2.94 -0.44 2.68
#